data_AF-A0A2Z6NG04-F1
#
_entry.id   AF-A0A2Z6NG04-F1
#
_cell.length_a   1.000
_cell.length_b   1.000
_cell.length_c   1.000
_cell.angle_alpha   90.00
_cell.angle_beta   90.00
_cell.angle_gamma   90.00
#
_symmetry.space_group_name_H-M   'P 1'
#
loop_
_entity.id
_entity.type
_entity.pdbx_description
1 polymer ?
#
loop_
_entity_poly.entity_id
_entity_poly.type
_entity_poly.pdbx_seq_one_letter_code
_entity_poly.pdbx_strand_id
1 'polypeptide(L)'
;MAASLWKQSSLLGCCSCSSSSPFSSKSQQPPKFVRFPSRPFHASNTILGFPTPFTSTSINPTPLFASTTNNEREATQNGEDQEPLPSLVVLIEAYKKAFVNGNEKTASQIEERIQSLANKKNKLIQKLSSLSADKVSGKEQYLRLQADFDNFRKRCEKEKISIQSDAQQEFTKKLLLMVDSFERVKQQIETATEKEKKIDASYQSIYKQFVETLRSHHVSVVPTVGKPFNPLLHEAVAREESEVFKEGIIIKETRRGFMLKDKVVRPARVKVSLGPGNKKSPAAPAKPLEQPSTAARIDER
;
A
#
# COMPACT_ATOMS: atom_id res chain seq x y z
N MET A 1 19.14 34.37 54.13
CA MET A 1 20.41 34.37 54.90
C MET A 1 21.51 34.03 53.89
N ALA A 2 22.15 35.06 53.31
CA ALA A 2 23.50 35.49 53.69
C ALA A 2 24.52 34.36 53.43
N ALA A 3 25.14 34.29 52.25
CA ALA A 3 26.30 35.07 51.79
C ALA A 3 27.63 34.68 52.48
N SER A 4 28.67 34.57 51.64
CA SER A 4 30.10 34.66 51.97
C SER A 4 30.72 33.32 52.45
N LEU A 5 31.92 32.89 52.04
CA LEU A 5 33.19 33.62 51.95
C LEU A 5 34.27 32.64 51.42
N TRP A 6 35.20 33.12 50.59
CA TRP A 6 36.63 32.75 50.45
C TRP A 6 37.06 32.97 48.98
N LYS A 7 38.19 33.57 48.64
CA LYS A 7 39.17 34.40 49.34
C LYS A 7 40.03 34.98 48.21
N GLN A 8 40.45 36.23 48.38
CA GLN A 8 41.35 36.96 47.47
C GLN A 8 42.71 36.26 47.31
N SER A 9 43.30 36.40 46.12
CA SER A 9 44.74 36.65 45.96
C SER A 9 44.96 37.46 44.68
N SER A 10 45.29 38.73 44.87
CA SER A 10 45.91 39.64 43.91
C SER A 10 47.42 39.51 43.97
N LEU A 11 48.11 39.94 42.89
CA LEU A 11 49.42 40.61 42.81
C LEU A 11 49.81 40.60 41.31
N LEU A 12 49.55 41.69 40.57
CA LEU A 12 50.41 42.86 40.33
C LEU A 12 51.39 42.68 39.17
N GLY A 13 51.30 43.57 38.17
CA GLY A 13 52.28 43.70 37.09
C GLY A 13 51.80 44.59 35.94
N CYS A 14 51.84 45.91 36.15
CA CYS A 14 51.54 46.97 35.17
C CYS A 14 52.62 47.17 34.10
N CYS A 15 52.19 47.77 32.97
CA CYS A 15 52.81 48.80 32.09
C CYS A 15 52.65 48.40 30.61
N SER A 16 51.85 49.05 29.75
CA SER A 16 51.62 50.47 29.39
C SER A 16 52.17 50.74 27.98
N CYS A 17 51.25 51.14 27.09
CA CYS A 17 51.40 52.05 25.94
C CYS A 17 52.38 51.66 24.79
N SER A 18 52.20 52.00 23.52
CA SER A 18 51.18 52.66 22.69
C SER A 18 51.83 52.92 21.31
N SER A 19 51.06 52.89 20.21
CA SER A 19 51.27 53.51 18.86
C SER A 19 50.95 52.50 17.74
N SER A 20 49.86 52.59 16.96
CA SER A 20 49.31 53.61 16.05
C SER A 20 49.66 53.40 14.56
N SER A 21 48.81 52.63 13.85
CA SER A 21 48.27 52.85 12.47
C SER A 21 49.24 52.89 11.26
N PRO A 22 48.79 53.03 9.98
CA PRO A 22 47.48 52.78 9.32
C PRO A 22 47.60 51.98 7.98
N PHE A 23 46.48 51.47 7.42
CA PHE A 23 46.18 51.23 5.98
C PHE A 23 45.17 50.07 5.87
N SER A 24 44.24 49.95 4.91
CA SER A 24 43.62 50.82 3.92
C SER A 24 42.44 50.01 3.39
N SER A 25 41.28 50.66 3.25
CA SER A 25 40.04 50.08 2.78
C SER A 25 40.11 49.76 1.27
N LYS A 26 39.92 48.50 0.90
CA LYS A 26 39.59 48.10 -0.47
C LYS A 26 38.28 47.35 -0.50
N SER A 27 37.28 48.02 -1.06
CA SER A 27 36.01 47.47 -1.51
C SER A 27 36.25 46.37 -2.56
N GLN A 28 35.71 45.18 -2.34
CA GLN A 28 35.46 44.23 -3.44
C GLN A 28 34.08 43.58 -3.25
N GLN A 29 33.30 43.68 -4.32
CA GLN A 29 31.89 43.31 -4.43
C GLN A 29 31.67 41.79 -4.37
N PRO A 30 30.45 41.33 -4.01
CA PRO A 30 30.12 39.89 -4.05
C PRO A 30 30.07 39.35 -5.49
N PRO A 31 30.37 38.06 -5.71
CA PRO A 31 30.48 37.49 -7.04
C PRO A 31 29.14 37.40 -7.79
N LYS A 32 29.23 37.65 -9.10
CA LYS A 32 28.11 37.68 -10.05
C LYS A 32 27.52 36.28 -10.24
N PHE A 33 26.20 36.17 -10.07
CA PHE A 33 25.40 34.98 -10.36
C PHE A 33 25.37 34.74 -11.88
N VAL A 34 25.94 33.63 -12.35
CA VAL A 34 25.89 33.24 -13.77
C VAL A 34 24.51 32.62 -14.04
N ARG A 35 23.66 33.33 -14.79
CA ARG A 35 22.41 32.79 -15.35
C ARG A 35 22.75 31.95 -16.58
N PHE A 36 22.40 30.67 -16.55
CA PHE A 36 22.40 29.81 -17.74
C PHE A 36 21.20 30.14 -18.64
N PRO A 37 21.38 30.26 -19.97
CA PRO A 37 20.26 30.45 -20.89
C PRO A 37 19.48 29.14 -21.10
N SER A 38 18.18 29.19 -20.88
CA SER A 38 17.25 28.10 -21.23
C SER A 38 17.17 27.98 -22.76
N ARG A 39 17.66 26.88 -23.33
CA ARG A 39 17.38 26.52 -24.74
C ARG A 39 16.01 25.83 -24.83
N PRO A 40 15.18 26.13 -25.84
CA PRO A 40 13.99 25.35 -26.12
C PRO A 40 14.39 24.09 -26.90
N PHE A 41 13.93 22.93 -26.45
CA PHE A 41 14.06 21.69 -27.20
C PHE A 41 12.96 21.62 -28.26
N HIS A 42 13.38 21.67 -29.52
CA HIS A 42 12.59 21.22 -30.67
C HIS A 42 12.51 19.69 -30.63
N ALA A 43 11.30 19.14 -30.72
CA ALA A 43 11.09 17.72 -31.00
C ALA A 43 10.25 17.58 -32.28
N SER A 44 10.88 17.00 -33.29
CA SER A 44 10.29 16.62 -34.58
C SER A 44 9.50 15.31 -34.41
N ASN A 45 8.30 15.25 -34.96
CA ASN A 45 7.42 14.07 -35.02
C ASN A 45 7.92 13.03 -36.04
N THR A 46 7.72 11.72 -35.75
CA THR A 46 7.31 10.64 -36.70
C THR A 46 6.93 9.40 -35.86
N ILE A 47 5.64 9.20 -35.56
CA ILE A 47 4.65 8.23 -36.11
C ILE A 47 4.85 6.75 -35.67
N LEU A 48 3.90 6.24 -34.87
CA LEU A 48 3.00 5.13 -35.23
C LEU A 48 1.75 5.08 -34.30
N GLY A 49 0.64 5.62 -34.82
CA GLY A 49 -0.75 5.15 -34.72
C GLY A 49 -1.44 4.91 -33.37
N PHE A 50 -2.31 5.84 -32.94
CA PHE A 50 -3.66 5.59 -32.40
C PHE A 50 -4.50 6.89 -32.53
N PRO A 51 -5.81 6.85 -32.86
CA PRO A 51 -6.55 8.04 -33.26
C PRO A 51 -7.10 8.81 -32.05
N THR A 52 -6.87 10.12 -32.04
CA THR A 52 -7.60 11.10 -31.22
C THR A 52 -8.44 11.98 -32.14
N PRO A 53 -9.65 12.39 -31.73
CA PRO A 53 -10.23 13.63 -32.22
C PRO A 53 -10.20 14.73 -31.15
N PHE A 54 -9.76 15.89 -31.63
CA PHE A 54 -10.25 17.23 -31.32
C PHE A 54 -9.82 17.95 -30.03
N THR A 55 -9.03 19.00 -30.29
CA THR A 55 -8.59 20.09 -29.45
C THR A 55 -9.69 21.10 -29.12
N SER A 56 -9.79 21.40 -27.83
CA SER A 56 -10.00 22.70 -27.16
C SER A 56 -11.05 23.69 -27.67
N THR A 57 -11.94 24.08 -26.75
CA THR A 57 -12.10 25.50 -26.40
C THR A 57 -12.16 25.63 -24.87
N SER A 58 -11.35 26.56 -24.38
CA SER A 58 -11.21 27.06 -23.00
C SER A 58 -12.53 27.28 -22.26
N ILE A 59 -12.58 26.95 -20.96
CA ILE A 59 -12.93 27.86 -19.84
C ILE A 59 -12.54 27.19 -18.51
N ASN A 60 -11.95 27.99 -17.62
CA ASN A 60 -11.41 27.60 -16.31
C ASN A 60 -12.47 27.22 -15.26
N PRO A 61 -12.06 26.56 -14.15
CA PRO A 61 -12.96 25.88 -13.21
C PRO A 61 -13.15 26.64 -11.89
N THR A 62 -14.32 26.55 -11.26
CA THR A 62 -14.52 26.69 -9.80
C THR A 62 -15.92 26.20 -9.36
N PRO A 63 -16.22 25.96 -8.06
CA PRO A 63 -16.62 24.64 -7.57
C PRO A 63 -18.11 24.54 -7.18
N LEU A 64 -18.62 23.30 -7.19
CA LEU A 64 -19.96 22.93 -6.71
C LEU A 64 -19.89 22.46 -5.25
N PHE A 65 -20.37 23.30 -4.33
CA PHE A 65 -21.13 22.87 -3.13
C PHE A 65 -21.77 24.11 -2.50
N ALA A 66 -23.11 24.19 -2.53
CA ALA A 66 -23.98 24.72 -1.46
C ALA A 66 -25.41 24.92 -1.97
N SER A 67 -26.26 23.98 -1.55
CA SER A 67 -27.60 24.19 -0.96
C SER A 67 -28.68 25.02 -1.66
N THR A 68 -29.90 24.52 -1.37
CA THR A 68 -31.17 25.25 -1.23
C THR A 68 -32.01 25.40 -2.48
N THR A 69 -32.91 24.41 -2.63
CA THR A 69 -34.33 24.56 -2.97
C THR A 69 -34.68 25.78 -3.82
N ASN A 70 -34.88 25.60 -5.12
CA ASN A 70 -35.81 26.41 -5.90
C ASN A 70 -36.31 25.59 -7.08
N ASN A 71 -37.47 24.98 -6.87
CA ASN A 71 -38.65 25.17 -7.70
C ASN A 71 -38.37 25.47 -9.19
N GLU A 72 -38.11 24.45 -9.99
CA GLU A 72 -38.31 24.52 -11.44
C GLU A 72 -39.38 23.51 -11.83
N ARG A 73 -40.55 24.09 -12.09
CA ARG A 73 -41.71 23.46 -12.69
C ARG A 73 -41.36 23.11 -14.13
N GLU A 74 -41.13 21.83 -14.41
CA GLU A 74 -41.23 21.36 -15.78
C GLU A 74 -42.71 21.31 -16.17
N ALA A 75 -43.07 22.33 -16.96
CA ALA A 75 -44.33 22.47 -17.65
C ALA A 75 -44.51 21.29 -18.61
N THR A 76 -45.29 20.29 -18.21
CA THR A 76 -46.06 19.50 -19.15
C THR A 76 -47.34 20.25 -19.43
N GLN A 77 -47.32 21.03 -20.53
CA GLN A 77 -48.53 21.50 -21.18
C GLN A 77 -49.35 20.29 -21.60
N ASN A 78 -50.39 19.98 -20.83
CA ASN A 78 -51.59 19.31 -21.28
C ASN A 78 -52.74 19.99 -20.54
N GLY A 79 -52.99 21.24 -20.95
CA GLY A 79 -54.27 21.89 -20.69
C GLY A 79 -55.30 21.27 -21.64
N GLU A 80 -56.01 20.27 -21.14
CA GLU A 80 -57.33 19.95 -21.64
C GLU A 80 -58.29 20.22 -20.49
N ASP A 81 -59.20 21.18 -20.72
CA ASP A 81 -60.30 21.52 -19.82
C ASP A 81 -61.06 20.24 -19.41
N GLN A 82 -60.86 19.79 -18.17
CA GLN A 82 -61.74 18.82 -17.55
C GLN A 82 -62.61 19.55 -16.55
N GLU A 83 -63.78 19.98 -17.03
CA GLU A 83 -64.98 20.16 -16.21
C GLU A 83 -64.99 19.14 -15.07
N PRO A 84 -65.16 19.55 -13.80
CA PRO A 84 -65.06 18.66 -12.66
C PRO A 84 -66.00 17.48 -12.87
N LEU A 85 -65.41 16.30 -13.09
CA LEU A 85 -66.17 15.11 -13.41
C LEU A 85 -67.18 14.88 -12.29
N PRO A 86 -68.50 14.82 -12.58
CA PRO A 86 -69.51 14.61 -11.56
C PRO A 86 -69.14 13.33 -10.80
N SER A 87 -69.20 13.41 -9.46
CA SER A 87 -68.82 12.27 -8.63
C SER A 87 -69.63 11.05 -9.06
N LEU A 88 -69.04 9.85 -8.95
CA LEU A 88 -69.73 8.60 -9.31
C LEU A 88 -71.11 8.52 -8.64
N VAL A 89 -71.26 9.07 -7.44
CA VAL A 89 -72.51 9.18 -6.69
C VAL A 89 -73.54 10.03 -7.43
N VAL A 90 -73.13 11.18 -7.98
CA VAL A 90 -73.98 12.07 -8.78
C VAL A 90 -74.42 11.41 -10.08
N LEU A 91 -73.52 10.67 -10.74
CA LEU A 91 -73.84 9.89 -11.95
C LEU A 91 -74.83 8.76 -11.66
N ILE A 92 -74.68 8.06 -10.54
CA ILE A 92 -75.59 6.98 -10.10
C ILE A 92 -76.97 7.56 -9.74
N GLU A 93 -77.03 8.70 -9.08
CA GLU A 93 -78.30 9.38 -8.79
C GLU A 93 -79.00 9.88 -10.06
N ALA A 94 -78.25 10.42 -11.01
CA ALA A 94 -78.78 10.82 -12.32
C ALA A 94 -79.29 9.62 -13.12
N TYR A 95 -78.57 8.48 -13.08
CA TYR A 95 -79.00 7.24 -13.70
C TYR A 95 -80.32 6.73 -13.12
N LYS A 96 -80.45 6.72 -11.77
CA LYS A 96 -81.70 6.34 -11.08
C LYS A 96 -82.87 7.23 -11.50
N LYS A 97 -82.67 8.54 -11.60
CA LYS A 97 -83.70 9.50 -12.04
C LYS A 97 -84.08 9.31 -13.51
N ALA A 98 -83.11 9.08 -14.39
CA ALA A 98 -83.35 8.80 -15.80
C ALA A 98 -84.15 7.51 -16.02
N PHE A 99 -83.87 6.47 -15.23
CA PHE A 99 -84.57 5.19 -15.24
C PHE A 99 -86.04 5.33 -14.80
N VAL A 100 -86.29 6.04 -13.69
CA VAL A 100 -87.66 6.29 -13.19
C VAL A 100 -88.50 7.10 -14.19
N ASN A 101 -87.87 8.02 -14.92
CA ASN A 101 -88.55 8.88 -15.90
C ASN A 101 -88.70 8.24 -17.30
N GLY A 102 -88.23 7.01 -17.52
CA GLY A 102 -88.30 6.31 -18.82
C GLY A 102 -87.43 6.91 -19.93
N ASN A 103 -86.42 7.72 -19.59
CA ASN A 103 -85.56 8.42 -20.55
C ASN A 103 -84.36 7.55 -20.96
N GLU A 104 -84.60 6.55 -21.81
CA GLU A 104 -83.60 5.57 -22.26
C GLU A 104 -82.32 6.22 -22.83
N LYS A 105 -82.47 7.27 -23.65
CA LYS A 105 -81.32 7.98 -24.25
C LYS A 105 -80.36 8.57 -23.20
N THR A 106 -80.91 9.09 -22.10
CA THR A 106 -80.09 9.68 -21.02
C THR A 106 -79.46 8.60 -20.15
N ALA A 107 -80.13 7.47 -19.94
CA ALA A 107 -79.58 6.32 -19.23
C ALA A 107 -78.36 5.72 -19.98
N SER A 108 -78.48 5.52 -21.31
CA SER A 108 -77.36 5.01 -22.13
C SER A 108 -76.13 5.93 -22.12
N GLN A 109 -76.32 7.25 -22.21
CA GLN A 109 -75.22 8.22 -22.12
C GLN A 109 -74.50 8.19 -20.76
N ILE A 110 -75.25 7.94 -19.68
CA ILE A 110 -74.67 7.81 -18.34
C ILE A 110 -73.89 6.49 -18.20
N GLU A 111 -74.39 5.39 -18.75
CA GLU A 111 -73.69 4.09 -18.78
C GLU A 111 -72.36 4.18 -19.53
N GLU A 112 -72.33 4.79 -20.72
CA GLU A 112 -71.11 5.03 -21.49
C GLU A 112 -70.10 5.86 -20.69
N ARG A 113 -70.57 6.87 -19.96
CA ARG A 113 -69.73 7.71 -19.11
C ARG A 113 -69.15 6.93 -17.93
N ILE A 114 -69.95 6.05 -17.30
CA ILE A 114 -69.49 5.16 -16.22
C ILE A 114 -68.43 4.17 -16.76
N GLN A 115 -68.66 3.58 -17.92
CA GLN A 115 -67.69 2.68 -18.57
C GLN A 115 -66.39 3.40 -18.93
N SER A 116 -66.48 4.62 -19.46
CA SER A 116 -65.32 5.47 -19.74
C SER A 116 -64.52 5.78 -18.47
N LEU A 117 -65.19 6.12 -17.37
CA LEU A 117 -64.55 6.34 -16.07
C LEU A 117 -63.89 5.08 -15.51
N ALA A 118 -64.53 3.92 -15.63
CA ALA A 118 -63.96 2.63 -15.22
C ALA A 118 -62.69 2.30 -16.03
N ASN A 119 -62.72 2.51 -17.35
CA ASN A 119 -61.56 2.33 -18.23
C ASN A 119 -60.41 3.28 -17.88
N LYS A 120 -60.72 4.57 -17.62
CA LYS A 120 -59.72 5.55 -17.16
C LYS A 120 -59.12 5.15 -15.81
N LYS A 121 -59.95 4.73 -14.85
CA LYS A 121 -59.50 4.24 -13.54
C LYS A 121 -58.55 3.04 -13.69
N ASN A 122 -58.91 2.05 -14.50
CA ASN A 122 -58.07 0.86 -14.72
C ASN A 122 -56.73 1.22 -15.37
N LYS A 123 -56.73 2.11 -16.37
CA LYS A 123 -55.50 2.64 -16.98
C LYS A 123 -54.61 3.37 -15.96
N LEU A 124 -55.21 4.18 -15.07
CA LEU A 124 -54.47 4.88 -14.02
C LEU A 124 -53.88 3.92 -12.98
N ILE A 125 -54.63 2.90 -12.56
CA ILE A 125 -54.13 1.86 -11.64
C ILE A 125 -52.96 1.10 -12.26
N GLN A 126 -53.07 0.73 -13.54
CA GLN A 126 -51.97 0.08 -14.26
C GLN A 126 -50.72 0.97 -14.30
N LYS A 127 -50.86 2.25 -14.68
CA LYS A 127 -49.75 3.21 -14.68
C LYS A 127 -49.14 3.42 -13.30
N LEU A 128 -49.96 3.49 -12.25
CA LEU A 128 -49.47 3.61 -10.87
C LEU A 128 -48.67 2.37 -10.48
N SER A 129 -49.20 1.18 -10.79
CA SER A 129 -48.52 -0.09 -10.48
C SER A 129 -47.17 -0.20 -11.20
N SER A 130 -47.09 0.15 -12.48
CA SER A 130 -45.83 0.13 -13.24
C SER A 130 -44.82 1.15 -12.68
N LEU A 131 -45.25 2.40 -12.46
CA LEU A 131 -44.38 3.43 -11.88
C LEU A 131 -43.92 3.07 -10.46
N SER A 132 -44.74 2.38 -9.68
CA SER A 132 -44.35 1.91 -8.35
C SER A 132 -43.30 0.80 -8.43
N ALA A 133 -43.42 -0.11 -9.39
CA ALA A 133 -42.45 -1.17 -9.64
C ALA A 133 -41.10 -0.58 -10.11
N ASP A 134 -41.13 0.37 -11.04
CA ASP A 134 -39.93 1.06 -11.55
C ASP A 134 -39.21 1.83 -10.44
N LYS A 135 -39.96 2.44 -9.52
CA LYS A 135 -39.38 3.11 -8.34
C LYS A 135 -38.70 2.12 -7.40
N VAL A 136 -39.29 0.95 -7.19
CA VAL A 136 -38.70 -0.09 -6.31
C VAL A 136 -37.45 -0.66 -6.96
N SER A 137 -37.49 -1.02 -8.25
CA SER A 137 -36.34 -1.55 -8.97
C SER A 137 -35.18 -0.55 -9.06
N GLY A 138 -35.48 0.74 -9.32
CA GLY A 138 -34.47 1.80 -9.31
C GLY A 138 -33.83 2.00 -7.93
N LYS A 139 -34.61 1.91 -6.85
CA LYS A 139 -34.09 1.97 -5.47
C LYS A 139 -33.20 0.78 -5.16
N GLU A 140 -33.59 -0.43 -5.58
CA GLU A 140 -32.80 -1.64 -5.36
C GLU A 140 -31.44 -1.55 -6.10
N GLN A 141 -31.46 -1.11 -7.36
CA GLN A 141 -30.23 -0.88 -8.13
C GLN A 141 -29.35 0.18 -7.47
N TYR A 142 -29.94 1.28 -6.98
CA TYR A 142 -29.20 2.32 -6.26
C TYR A 142 -28.55 1.80 -4.98
N LEU A 143 -29.28 1.05 -4.15
CA LEU A 143 -28.75 0.46 -2.92
C LEU A 143 -27.61 -0.53 -3.20
N ARG A 144 -27.77 -1.35 -4.24
CA ARG A 144 -26.71 -2.27 -4.69
C ARG A 144 -25.47 -1.51 -5.15
N LEU A 145 -25.65 -0.49 -5.98
CA LEU A 145 -24.55 0.33 -6.48
C LEU A 145 -23.83 1.06 -5.34
N GLN A 146 -24.58 1.56 -4.35
CA GLN A 146 -24.01 2.15 -3.14
C GLN A 146 -23.16 1.14 -2.36
N ALA A 147 -23.64 -0.09 -2.18
CA ALA A 147 -22.88 -1.15 -1.53
C ALA A 147 -21.60 -1.52 -2.31
N ASP A 148 -21.69 -1.58 -3.64
CA ASP A 148 -20.54 -1.84 -4.51
C ASP A 148 -19.49 -0.72 -4.41
N PHE A 149 -19.92 0.55 -4.33
CA PHE A 149 -19.04 1.70 -4.11
C PHE A 149 -18.33 1.64 -2.74
N ASP A 150 -19.05 1.30 -1.67
CA ASP A 150 -18.46 1.16 -0.34
C ASP A 150 -17.43 0.02 -0.30
N ASN A 151 -17.73 -1.09 -0.97
CA ASN A 151 -16.79 -2.22 -1.11
C ASN A 151 -15.56 -1.83 -1.93
N PHE A 152 -15.76 -1.10 -3.04
CA PHE A 152 -14.68 -0.60 -3.86
C PHE A 152 -13.77 0.35 -3.07
N ARG A 153 -14.34 1.31 -2.34
CA ARG A 153 -13.58 2.25 -1.51
C ARG A 153 -12.72 1.51 -0.47
N LYS A 154 -13.32 0.58 0.29
CA LYS A 154 -12.60 -0.23 1.28
C LYS A 154 -11.48 -1.05 0.65
N ARG A 155 -11.69 -1.57 -0.57
CA ARG A 155 -10.67 -2.31 -1.31
C ARG A 155 -9.52 -1.39 -1.74
N CYS A 156 -9.83 -0.24 -2.31
CA CYS A 156 -8.82 0.73 -2.75
C CYS A 156 -7.98 1.28 -1.58
N GLU A 157 -8.58 1.51 -0.42
CA GLU A 157 -7.84 1.92 0.79
C GLU A 157 -6.84 0.84 1.23
N LYS A 158 -7.24 -0.44 1.23
CA LYS A 158 -6.34 -1.57 1.53
C LYS A 158 -5.22 -1.70 0.48
N GLU A 159 -5.57 -1.59 -0.79
CA GLU A 159 -4.63 -1.69 -1.90
C GLU A 159 -3.60 -0.55 -1.88
N LYS A 160 -4.02 0.66 -1.54
CA LYS A 160 -3.10 1.79 -1.35
C LYS A 160 -2.07 1.51 -0.26
N ILE A 161 -2.51 0.94 0.88
CA ILE A 161 -1.60 0.59 1.97
C ILE A 161 -0.65 -0.54 1.55
N SER A 162 -1.16 -1.55 0.83
CA SER A 162 -0.30 -2.65 0.35
C SER A 162 0.74 -2.14 -0.64
N ILE A 163 0.35 -1.35 -1.65
CA ILE A 163 1.27 -0.74 -2.63
C ILE A 163 2.36 0.08 -1.92
N GLN A 164 1.99 0.90 -0.93
CA GLN A 164 2.97 1.66 -0.15
C GLN A 164 3.94 0.75 0.59
N SER A 165 3.44 -0.32 1.24
CA SER A 165 4.29 -1.28 1.96
C SER A 165 5.22 -2.06 1.02
N ASP A 166 4.74 -2.41 -0.17
CA ASP A 166 5.48 -3.20 -1.14
C ASP A 166 6.56 -2.33 -1.80
N ALA A 167 6.24 -1.07 -2.13
CA ALA A 167 7.24 -0.09 -2.59
C ALA A 167 8.34 0.16 -1.54
N GLN A 168 7.98 0.27 -0.26
CA GLN A 168 8.95 0.38 0.83
C GLN A 168 9.83 -0.88 0.93
N GLN A 169 9.26 -2.06 0.77
CA GLN A 169 9.99 -3.32 0.78
C GLN A 169 11.00 -3.40 -0.37
N GLU A 170 10.60 -3.04 -1.59
CA GLU A 170 11.49 -3.03 -2.76
C GLU A 170 12.65 -2.05 -2.60
N PHE A 171 12.36 -0.83 -2.11
CA PHE A 171 13.39 0.17 -1.83
C PHE A 171 14.36 -0.31 -0.75
N THR A 172 13.84 -0.87 0.35
CA THR A 172 14.65 -1.44 1.43
C THR A 172 15.55 -2.56 0.90
N LYS A 173 15.02 -3.45 0.06
CA LYS A 173 15.80 -4.56 -0.55
C LYS A 173 17.00 -4.05 -1.35
N LYS A 174 16.88 -2.92 -2.07
CA LYS A 174 18.00 -2.29 -2.77
C LYS A 174 19.02 -1.69 -1.80
N LEU A 175 18.57 -1.04 -0.72
CA LEU A 175 19.45 -0.52 0.33
C LEU A 175 20.23 -1.63 1.05
N LEU A 176 19.64 -2.81 1.24
CA LEU A 176 20.31 -3.94 1.88
C LEU A 176 21.53 -4.45 1.11
N LEU A 177 21.62 -4.20 -0.22
CA LEU A 177 22.83 -4.51 -0.99
C LEU A 177 24.04 -3.69 -0.51
N MET A 178 23.80 -2.46 -0.04
CA MET A 178 24.85 -1.64 0.56
C MET A 178 25.30 -2.24 1.89
N VAL A 179 24.35 -2.67 2.74
CA VAL A 179 24.68 -3.36 4.01
C VAL A 179 25.58 -4.56 3.77
N ASP A 180 25.27 -5.39 2.76
CA ASP A 180 26.08 -6.56 2.43
C ASP A 180 27.48 -6.18 1.95
N SER A 181 27.60 -5.06 1.22
CA SER A 181 28.89 -4.52 0.80
C SER A 181 29.70 -4.06 2.02
N PHE A 182 29.04 -3.43 2.99
CA PHE A 182 29.68 -3.05 4.25
C PHE A 182 30.16 -4.28 5.03
N GLU A 183 29.34 -5.32 5.14
CA GLU A 183 29.71 -6.55 5.84
C GLU A 183 30.86 -7.29 5.14
N ARG A 184 30.88 -7.29 3.80
CA ARG A 184 31.97 -7.90 3.02
C ARG A 184 33.29 -7.18 3.28
N VAL A 185 33.29 -5.85 3.20
CA VAL A 185 34.50 -5.04 3.44
C VAL A 185 34.99 -5.23 4.88
N LYS A 186 34.08 -5.27 5.87
CA LYS A 186 34.45 -5.57 7.26
C LYS A 186 35.16 -6.91 7.44
N GLN A 187 34.84 -7.92 6.63
CA GLN A 187 35.51 -9.23 6.66
C GLN A 187 36.90 -9.22 5.98
N GLN A 188 37.18 -8.23 5.14
CA GLN A 188 38.43 -8.13 4.36
C GLN A 188 39.43 -7.14 4.96
N ILE A 189 39.00 -6.21 5.81
CA ILE A 189 39.90 -5.25 6.45
C ILE A 189 40.70 -5.96 7.54
N GLU A 190 42.00 -6.11 7.29
CA GLU A 190 43.00 -6.46 8.30
C GLU A 190 43.77 -5.19 8.65
N THR A 191 43.60 -4.68 9.88
CA THR A 191 44.31 -3.47 10.32
C THR A 191 45.67 -3.85 10.91
N ALA A 192 46.76 -3.50 10.24
CA ALA A 192 48.13 -3.64 10.72
C ALA A 192 48.66 -2.34 11.32
N THR A 193 48.29 -1.19 10.75
CA THR A 193 48.83 0.14 11.10
C THR A 193 47.85 0.99 11.91
N GLU A 194 48.33 1.90 12.77
CA GLU A 194 47.46 2.82 13.54
C GLU A 194 46.58 3.72 12.66
N LYS A 195 47.06 4.11 11.48
CA LYS A 195 46.26 4.88 10.50
C LYS A 195 45.08 4.07 9.98
N GLU A 196 45.27 2.79 9.72
CA GLU A 196 44.21 1.88 9.26
C GLU A 196 43.15 1.67 10.35
N LYS A 197 43.58 1.56 11.62
CA LYS A 197 42.65 1.50 12.76
C LYS A 197 41.74 2.73 12.86
N LYS A 198 42.28 3.93 12.57
CA LYS A 198 41.47 5.17 12.55
C LYS A 198 40.44 5.15 11.42
N ILE A 199 40.80 4.59 10.25
CA ILE A 199 39.89 4.46 9.11
C ILE A 199 38.82 3.40 9.39
N ASP A 200 39.17 2.26 10.01
CA ASP A 200 38.19 1.25 10.42
C ASP A 200 37.20 1.81 11.46
N ALA A 201 37.68 2.62 12.42
CA ALA A 201 36.80 3.25 13.40
C ALA A 201 35.78 4.21 12.75
N SER A 202 36.20 5.04 11.78
CA SER A 202 35.28 5.94 11.08
C SER A 202 34.30 5.15 10.21
N TYR A 203 34.76 4.10 9.55
CA TYR A 203 33.94 3.18 8.77
C TYR A 203 32.87 2.47 9.62
N GLN A 204 33.24 1.93 10.77
CA GLN A 204 32.31 1.32 11.72
C GLN A 204 31.28 2.33 12.24
N SER A 205 31.67 3.60 12.42
CA SER A 205 30.74 4.67 12.81
C SER A 205 29.67 4.92 11.76
N ILE A 206 30.06 5.01 10.47
CA ILE A 206 29.12 5.18 9.34
C ILE A 206 28.18 3.97 9.24
N TYR A 207 28.72 2.74 9.36
CA TYR A 207 27.89 1.53 9.35
C TYR A 207 26.86 1.53 10.49
N LYS A 208 27.26 1.91 11.71
CA LYS A 208 26.34 2.02 12.85
C LYS A 208 25.23 3.04 12.60
N GLN A 209 25.57 4.22 12.09
CA GLN A 209 24.58 5.25 11.74
C GLN A 209 23.60 4.76 10.67
N PHE A 210 24.11 4.02 9.66
CA PHE A 210 23.27 3.46 8.61
C PHE A 210 22.29 2.40 9.15
N VAL A 211 22.76 1.49 10.01
CA VAL A 211 21.90 0.48 10.65
C VAL A 211 20.86 1.14 11.57
N GLU A 212 21.22 2.18 12.30
CA GLU A 212 20.28 2.93 13.14
C GLU A 212 19.20 3.62 12.30
N THR A 213 19.58 4.15 11.13
CA THR A 213 18.63 4.73 10.16
C THR A 213 17.68 3.67 9.60
N LEU A 214 18.15 2.46 9.33
CA LEU A 214 17.26 1.36 8.93
C LEU A 214 16.30 0.97 10.06
N ARG A 215 16.79 0.97 11.31
CA ARG A 215 15.97 0.67 12.50
C ARG A 215 14.86 1.72 12.71
N SER A 216 15.15 3.00 12.50
CA SER A 216 14.15 4.07 12.59
C SER A 216 13.06 3.94 11.52
N HIS A 217 13.37 3.36 10.36
CA HIS A 217 12.42 2.97 9.32
C HIS A 217 11.74 1.61 9.56
N HIS A 218 11.77 1.09 10.80
CA HIS A 218 11.16 -0.18 11.21
C HIS A 218 11.72 -1.42 10.49
N VAL A 219 12.96 -1.34 10.01
CA VAL A 219 13.69 -2.51 9.49
C VAL A 219 14.44 -3.15 10.66
N SER A 220 14.09 -4.40 10.96
CA SER A 220 14.70 -5.18 12.04
C SER A 220 15.51 -6.36 11.47
N VAL A 221 16.58 -6.72 12.17
CA VAL A 221 17.42 -7.88 11.83
C VAL A 221 16.75 -9.14 12.35
N VAL A 222 16.74 -10.20 11.54
CA VAL A 222 16.22 -11.52 11.94
C VAL A 222 17.23 -12.17 12.89
N PRO A 223 16.83 -12.62 14.09
CA PRO A 223 17.74 -13.30 15.02
C PRO A 223 18.04 -14.73 14.54
N THR A 224 19.31 -15.05 14.33
CA THR A 224 19.74 -16.31 13.70
C THR A 224 20.49 -17.25 14.65
N VAL A 225 21.73 -16.93 15.01
CA VAL A 225 22.64 -17.84 15.73
C VAL A 225 22.04 -18.29 17.07
N GLY A 226 22.00 -19.60 17.30
CA GLY A 226 21.44 -20.20 18.52
C GLY A 226 19.91 -20.26 18.56
N LYS A 227 19.20 -19.79 17.53
CA LYS A 227 17.74 -19.94 17.40
C LYS A 227 17.39 -21.20 16.59
N PRO A 228 16.20 -21.79 16.80
CA PRO A 228 15.71 -22.86 15.95
C PRO A 228 15.50 -22.35 14.52
N PHE A 229 15.79 -23.20 13.54
CA PHE A 229 15.54 -22.89 12.15
C PHE A 229 14.03 -22.71 11.89
N ASN A 230 13.67 -21.69 11.10
CA ASN A 230 12.29 -21.40 10.73
C ASN A 230 12.27 -21.10 9.22
N PRO A 231 11.63 -21.94 8.39
CA PRO A 231 11.58 -21.75 6.94
C PRO A 231 10.99 -20.41 6.49
N LEU A 232 10.14 -19.78 7.30
CA LEU A 232 9.53 -18.48 6.96
C LEU A 232 10.52 -17.31 7.07
N LEU A 233 11.52 -17.43 7.95
CA LEU A 233 12.48 -16.35 8.26
C LEU A 233 13.89 -16.65 7.76
N HIS A 234 14.21 -17.93 7.52
CA HIS A 234 15.56 -18.42 7.31
C HIS A 234 15.65 -19.29 6.04
N GLU A 235 16.74 -19.09 5.28
CA GLU A 235 17.13 -19.90 4.13
C GLU A 235 18.34 -20.76 4.53
N ALA A 236 18.16 -22.08 4.61
CA ALA A 236 19.24 -23.01 4.92
C ALA A 236 20.12 -23.24 3.69
N VAL A 237 21.38 -22.78 3.75
CA VAL A 237 22.34 -22.93 2.64
C VAL A 237 23.16 -24.21 2.77
N ALA A 238 23.49 -24.61 3.98
CA ALA A 238 24.24 -25.83 4.27
C ALA A 238 23.80 -26.43 5.60
N ARG A 239 24.02 -27.74 5.74
CA ARG A 239 23.89 -28.45 7.00
C ARG A 239 25.27 -28.93 7.44
N GLU A 240 25.64 -28.65 8.67
CA GLU A 240 26.96 -28.99 9.23
C GLU A 240 26.77 -29.75 10.54
N GLU A 241 27.66 -30.69 10.82
CA GLU A 241 27.70 -31.38 12.11
C GLU A 241 28.27 -30.42 13.16
N SER A 242 27.64 -30.37 14.33
CA SER A 242 28.10 -29.53 15.44
C SER A 242 27.92 -30.26 16.75
N GLU A 243 29.01 -30.38 17.51
CA GLU A 243 28.98 -30.93 18.87
C GLU A 243 28.34 -29.93 19.86
N VAL A 244 28.28 -28.63 19.51
CA VAL A 244 27.79 -27.55 20.38
C VAL A 244 26.28 -27.35 20.27
N PHE A 245 25.74 -27.42 19.05
CA PHE A 245 24.33 -27.13 18.77
C PHE A 245 23.56 -28.39 18.39
N LYS A 246 22.40 -28.60 19.03
CA LYS A 246 21.46 -29.69 18.69
C LYS A 246 20.97 -29.58 17.25
N GLU A 247 20.49 -30.70 16.71
CA GLU A 247 19.89 -30.77 15.38
C GLU A 247 18.79 -29.71 15.20
N GLY A 248 18.77 -29.04 14.04
CA GLY A 248 17.79 -28.02 13.70
C GLY A 248 18.06 -26.62 14.26
N ILE A 249 19.15 -26.41 15.00
CA ILE A 249 19.59 -25.10 15.48
C ILE A 249 20.54 -24.43 14.48
N ILE A 250 20.45 -23.11 14.34
CA ILE A 250 21.34 -22.34 13.47
C ILE A 250 22.72 -22.19 14.10
N ILE A 251 23.74 -22.70 13.40
CA ILE A 251 25.15 -22.63 13.82
C ILE A 251 25.73 -21.25 13.48
N LYS A 252 25.58 -20.84 12.22
CA LYS A 252 26.20 -19.62 11.69
C LYS A 252 25.33 -18.98 10.64
N GLU A 253 25.28 -17.65 10.68
CA GLU A 253 24.70 -16.83 9.63
C GLU A 253 25.76 -16.49 8.59
N THR A 254 25.47 -16.76 7.31
CA THR A 254 26.34 -16.41 6.19
C THR A 254 25.97 -15.06 5.59
N ARG A 255 24.68 -14.69 5.62
CA ARG A 255 24.18 -13.38 5.21
C ARG A 255 22.98 -12.99 6.04
N ARG A 256 22.95 -11.72 6.47
CA ARG A 256 21.91 -11.23 7.37
C ARG A 256 20.51 -11.20 6.78
N GLY A 257 19.53 -11.66 7.55
CA GLY A 257 18.10 -11.53 7.23
C GLY A 257 17.52 -10.24 7.79
N PHE A 258 16.54 -9.68 7.09
CA PHE A 258 15.87 -8.45 7.49
C PHE A 258 14.35 -8.54 7.30
N MET A 259 13.63 -7.98 8.26
CA MET A 259 12.17 -7.84 8.26
C MET A 259 11.79 -6.36 8.33
N LEU A 260 10.76 -5.97 7.59
CA LEU A 260 10.15 -4.64 7.63
C LEU A 260 8.82 -4.78 8.34
N LYS A 261 8.73 -4.27 9.57
CA LYS A 261 7.59 -4.52 10.47
C LYS A 261 7.35 -6.04 10.59
N ASP A 262 6.23 -6.54 10.05
CA ASP A 262 5.86 -7.96 10.10
C ASP A 262 6.14 -8.72 8.78
N LYS A 263 6.61 -8.03 7.73
CA LYS A 263 6.91 -8.64 6.43
C LYS A 263 8.40 -8.94 6.30
N VAL A 264 8.75 -10.15 5.86
CA VAL A 264 10.14 -10.52 5.58
C VAL A 264 10.59 -9.89 4.26
N VAL A 265 11.59 -9.02 4.32
CA VAL A 265 12.18 -8.39 3.11
C VAL A 265 13.13 -9.37 2.43
N ARG A 266 13.95 -10.05 3.24
CA ARG A 266 14.94 -11.03 2.81
C ARG A 266 15.18 -12.03 3.95
N PRO A 267 15.08 -13.34 3.71
CA PRO A 267 15.39 -14.34 4.73
C PRO A 267 16.88 -14.35 5.05
N ALA A 268 17.24 -14.73 6.28
CA ALA A 268 18.64 -14.89 6.66
C ALA A 268 19.20 -16.17 6.06
N ARG A 269 20.39 -16.09 5.43
CA ARG A 269 21.07 -17.28 4.92
C ARG A 269 21.90 -17.89 6.03
N VAL A 270 21.61 -19.14 6.36
CA VAL A 270 22.13 -19.79 7.57
C VAL A 270 22.65 -21.19 7.31
N LYS A 271 23.56 -21.64 8.18
CA LYS A 271 23.99 -23.03 8.29
C LYS A 271 23.31 -23.67 9.49
N VAL A 272 22.69 -24.84 9.29
CA VAL A 272 21.88 -25.53 10.30
C VAL A 272 22.62 -26.76 10.81
N SER A 273 22.51 -27.04 12.11
CA SER A 273 23.13 -28.20 12.74
C SER A 273 22.39 -29.50 12.41
N LEU A 274 23.13 -30.56 12.12
CA LEU A 274 22.66 -31.96 12.10
C LEU A 274 22.75 -32.63 13.48
N GLY A 275 23.18 -31.89 14.51
CA GLY A 275 23.55 -32.43 15.81
C GLY A 275 24.99 -32.96 15.83
N PRO A 276 25.41 -33.55 16.97
CA PRO A 276 26.65 -34.31 17.04
C PRO A 276 26.44 -35.56 16.18
N GLY A 277 26.96 -35.53 14.95
CA GLY A 277 26.85 -36.65 14.03
C GLY A 277 27.31 -37.95 14.70
N ASN A 278 26.59 -39.05 14.45
CA ASN A 278 27.09 -40.37 14.80
C ASN A 278 28.44 -40.54 14.09
N LYS A 279 29.54 -40.41 14.83
CA LYS A 279 30.88 -40.73 14.34
C LYS A 279 30.81 -42.16 13.82
N LYS A 280 30.70 -42.33 12.49
CA LYS A 280 30.95 -43.63 11.86
C LYS A 280 32.35 -44.01 12.29
N SER A 281 32.44 -45.04 13.12
CA SER A 281 33.69 -45.73 13.42
C SER A 281 34.44 -45.97 12.10
N PRO A 282 35.73 -45.66 12.00
CA PRO A 282 36.49 -45.99 10.80
C PRO A 282 36.37 -47.50 10.57
N ALA A 283 36.03 -47.85 9.33
CA ALA A 283 35.85 -49.22 8.87
C ALA A 283 37.05 -50.07 9.32
N ALA A 284 36.77 -51.09 10.14
CA ALA A 284 37.73 -52.12 10.47
C ALA A 284 38.16 -52.84 9.17
N PRO A 285 39.46 -53.12 8.97
CA PRO A 285 39.94 -53.80 7.78
C PRO A 285 39.38 -55.22 7.76
N ALA A 286 38.74 -55.58 6.64
CA ALA A 286 38.26 -56.92 6.37
C ALA A 286 39.44 -57.92 6.43
N LYS A 287 39.37 -58.89 7.35
CA LYS A 287 40.24 -60.05 7.37
C LYS A 287 39.96 -60.92 6.13
N PRO A 288 40.98 -61.41 5.40
CA PRO A 288 40.79 -62.37 4.31
C PRO A 288 40.27 -63.72 4.86
N LEU A 289 39.24 -64.25 4.22
CA LEU A 289 38.73 -65.60 4.44
C LEU A 289 39.75 -66.63 3.97
N GLU A 290 40.22 -67.46 4.89
CA GLU A 290 40.97 -68.69 4.61
C GLU A 290 40.10 -69.68 3.82
N GLN A 291 40.68 -70.25 2.76
CA GLN A 291 40.16 -71.44 2.08
C GLN A 291 40.40 -72.67 2.95
N PRO A 292 39.45 -73.61 3.06
CA PRO A 292 39.80 -74.98 3.43
C PRO A 292 40.07 -75.80 2.16
N SER A 293 41.30 -76.31 2.09
CA SER A 293 41.70 -77.46 1.30
C SER A 293 41.30 -78.75 2.02
N THR A 294 40.83 -79.76 1.25
CA THR A 294 40.92 -81.24 1.39
C THR A 294 39.63 -81.89 0.87
N ALA A 295 39.63 -82.58 -0.27
CA ALA A 295 40.20 -83.90 -0.62
C ALA A 295 39.21 -85.08 -0.44
N ALA A 296 38.83 -85.65 -1.59
CA ALA A 296 38.61 -87.07 -1.93
C ALA A 296 37.49 -87.93 -1.28
N ARG A 297 36.56 -88.41 -2.14
CA ARG A 297 36.00 -89.79 -2.21
C ARG A 297 35.07 -89.87 -3.44
N ILE A 298 35.43 -90.47 -4.58
CA ILE A 298 35.54 -91.90 -4.95
C ILE A 298 34.16 -92.64 -4.99
N ASP A 299 33.87 -93.14 -6.19
CA ASP A 299 33.05 -94.30 -6.66
C ASP A 299 31.60 -94.17 -7.18
N GLU A 300 31.51 -94.50 -8.49
CA GLU A 300 30.56 -95.28 -9.30
C GLU A 300 29.08 -95.47 -8.88
N ARG A 301 28.13 -95.07 -9.75
CA ARG A 301 27.45 -95.91 -10.78
C ARG A 301 26.35 -95.13 -11.50
#